data_AF-A0A211YPM8-F1
#
_entry.id   AF-A0A211YPM8-F1
#
_cell.length_a   1.000
_cell.length_b   1.000
_cell.length_c   1.000
_cell.angle_alpha   90.00
_cell.angle_beta   90.00
_cell.angle_gamma   90.00
#
_symmetry.space_group_name_H-M   'P 1'
#
loop_
_entity.id
_entity.type
_entity.pdbx_description
1 polymer ?
#
loop_
_entity_poly.entity_id
_entity_poly.type
_entity_poly.pdbx_seq_one_letter_code
_entity_poly.pdbx_strand_id
1 'polypeptide(L)'
;MIDSELADTIKDIAARHGMTISAYMRALLTGAIEAETNNLFAPIVLRKALIYSKLHRAGVTFLPISLLDSCNNSSLSEQARLEGKKLGALLKSLGVGLEEALDIILEDSRIAIRERDKIVILPSTRPSEEAVKNIVEGIAESYGAEVTKEDAGITIVKLKR
;
A
#
# COMPACT_ATOMS: atom_id res chain seq x y z
N MET A 1 -32.53 -5.57 -10.61
CA MET A 1 -32.96 -4.17 -10.89
C MET A 1 -32.39 -3.32 -9.78
N ILE A 2 -31.64 -2.25 -10.09
CA ILE A 2 -31.12 -1.32 -9.08
C ILE A 2 -32.26 -0.36 -8.74
N ASP A 3 -32.53 -0.17 -7.45
CA ASP A 3 -33.53 0.78 -6.96
C ASP A 3 -33.13 2.22 -7.36
N SER A 4 -34.10 3.08 -7.67
CA SER A 4 -33.87 4.51 -7.93
C SER A 4 -33.10 5.18 -6.78
N GLU A 5 -33.41 4.84 -5.52
CA GLU A 5 -32.70 5.43 -4.37
C GLU A 5 -31.21 5.03 -4.34
N LEU A 6 -30.92 3.78 -4.74
CA LEU A 6 -29.55 3.29 -4.87
C LEU A 6 -28.82 3.97 -6.02
N ALA A 7 -29.49 4.19 -7.15
CA ALA A 7 -28.90 4.88 -8.29
C ALA A 7 -28.53 6.34 -7.96
N ASP A 8 -29.39 7.06 -7.26
CA ASP A 8 -29.14 8.42 -6.79
C ASP A 8 -27.98 8.46 -5.77
N THR A 9 -27.98 7.51 -4.83
CA THR A 9 -26.88 7.38 -3.85
C THR A 9 -25.53 7.16 -4.55
N ILE A 10 -25.49 6.27 -5.56
CA ILE A 10 -24.26 6.00 -6.33
C ILE A 10 -23.83 7.22 -7.14
N LYS A 11 -24.79 7.99 -7.69
CA LYS A 11 -24.51 9.23 -8.42
C LYS A 11 -23.80 10.25 -7.53
N ASP A 12 -24.27 10.44 -6.30
CA ASP A 12 -23.66 11.36 -5.33
C ASP A 12 -22.27 10.88 -4.88
N ILE A 13 -22.10 9.57 -4.70
CA ILE A 13 -20.77 8.98 -4.43
C ILE A 13 -19.82 9.27 -5.60
N ALA A 14 -20.23 8.99 -6.84
CA ALA A 14 -19.40 9.22 -8.02
C ALA A 14 -18.97 10.70 -8.15
N ALA A 15 -19.89 11.63 -7.88
CA ALA A 15 -19.60 13.07 -7.92
C ALA A 15 -18.54 13.49 -6.90
N ARG A 16 -18.54 12.92 -5.68
CA ARG A 16 -17.50 13.18 -4.66
C ARG A 16 -16.10 12.75 -5.08
N HIS A 17 -16.00 11.80 -6.02
CA HIS A 17 -14.74 11.36 -6.61
C HIS A 17 -14.43 12.02 -7.96
N GLY A 18 -15.21 13.02 -8.39
CA GLY A 18 -15.03 13.69 -9.69
C GLY A 18 -15.34 12.78 -10.89
N MET A 19 -16.15 11.74 -10.70
CA MET A 19 -16.48 10.75 -11.73
C MET A 19 -17.95 10.83 -12.14
N THR A 20 -18.25 10.39 -13.37
CA THR A 20 -19.64 10.13 -13.78
C THR A 20 -20.13 8.82 -13.17
N ILE A 21 -21.46 8.65 -13.02
CA ILE A 21 -22.06 7.41 -12.52
C ILE A 21 -21.61 6.19 -13.36
N SER A 22 -21.57 6.33 -14.69
CA SER A 22 -21.16 5.25 -15.58
C SER A 22 -19.68 4.88 -15.42
N ALA A 23 -18.81 5.87 -15.24
CA ALA A 23 -17.38 5.62 -15.00
C ALA A 23 -17.15 4.93 -13.65
N TYR A 24 -17.84 5.39 -12.61
CA TYR A 24 -17.78 4.80 -11.28
C TYR A 24 -18.28 3.34 -11.28
N MET A 25 -19.44 3.09 -11.89
CA MET A 25 -19.99 1.73 -12.02
C MET A 25 -19.09 0.82 -12.83
N ARG A 26 -18.46 1.32 -13.91
CA ARG A 26 -17.49 0.54 -14.67
C ARG A 26 -16.31 0.13 -13.80
N ALA A 27 -15.71 1.06 -13.06
CA ALA A 27 -14.59 0.76 -12.16
C ALA A 27 -14.99 -0.28 -11.08
N LEU A 28 -16.15 -0.11 -10.46
CA LEU A 28 -16.65 -1.02 -9.43
C LEU A 28 -16.91 -2.43 -9.97
N LEU A 29 -17.53 -2.53 -11.15
CA LEU A 29 -17.77 -3.82 -11.80
C LEU A 29 -16.48 -4.48 -12.28
N THR A 30 -15.53 -3.70 -12.82
CA THR A 30 -14.21 -4.22 -13.20
C THR A 30 -13.49 -4.81 -12.00
N GLY A 31 -13.43 -4.10 -10.87
CA GLY A 31 -12.82 -4.63 -9.64
C GLY A 31 -13.55 -5.86 -9.09
N ALA A 32 -14.89 -5.90 -9.19
CA ALA A 32 -15.65 -7.08 -8.80
C ALA A 32 -15.34 -8.29 -9.70
N ILE A 33 -15.25 -8.10 -11.02
CA ILE A 33 -14.89 -9.15 -11.98
C ILE A 33 -13.48 -9.66 -11.70
N GLU A 34 -12.52 -8.78 -11.44
CA GLU A 34 -11.14 -9.16 -11.13
C GLU A 34 -11.07 -10.01 -9.86
N ALA A 35 -11.79 -9.63 -8.80
CA ALA A 35 -11.88 -10.41 -7.58
C ALA A 35 -12.44 -11.82 -7.85
N GLU A 36 -13.59 -11.92 -8.53
CA GLU A 36 -14.22 -13.22 -8.84
C GLU A 36 -13.33 -14.09 -9.74
N THR A 37 -12.62 -13.48 -10.70
CA THR A 37 -11.66 -14.17 -11.58
C THR A 37 -10.52 -14.82 -10.79
N ASN A 38 -10.16 -14.22 -9.65
CA ASN A 38 -9.16 -14.74 -8.72
C ASN A 38 -9.77 -15.65 -7.63
N ASN A 39 -11.01 -16.14 -7.82
CA ASN A 39 -11.78 -16.92 -6.85
C ASN A 39 -12.00 -16.20 -5.50
N LEU A 40 -12.05 -14.87 -5.52
CA LEU A 40 -12.35 -14.04 -4.37
C LEU A 40 -13.76 -13.47 -4.51
N PHE A 41 -14.70 -13.95 -3.68
CA PHE A 41 -16.08 -13.45 -3.70
C PHE A 41 -16.12 -11.93 -3.46
N ALA A 42 -16.51 -11.15 -4.48
CA ALA A 42 -16.33 -9.71 -4.53
C ALA A 42 -17.00 -8.96 -3.36
N PRO A 43 -18.24 -9.30 -2.93
CA PRO A 43 -18.85 -8.67 -1.76
C PRO A 43 -18.06 -8.89 -0.47
N ILE A 44 -17.42 -10.05 -0.31
CA ILE A 44 -16.55 -10.34 0.84
C ILE A 44 -15.27 -9.52 0.76
N VAL A 45 -14.67 -9.37 -0.42
CA VAL A 45 -13.47 -8.54 -0.62
C VAL A 45 -13.74 -7.09 -0.21
N LEU A 46 -14.85 -6.51 -0.68
CA LEU A 46 -15.24 -5.14 -0.30
C LEU A 46 -15.47 -5.00 1.20
N ARG A 47 -16.15 -5.98 1.82
CA ARG A 47 -16.37 -5.98 3.28
C ARG A 47 -15.05 -6.08 4.05
N LYS A 48 -14.12 -6.93 3.59
CA LYS A 48 -12.77 -7.04 4.17
C LYS A 48 -12.00 -5.72 4.04
N ALA A 49 -12.01 -5.08 2.89
CA ALA A 49 -11.36 -3.79 2.67
C ALA A 49 -11.89 -2.70 3.63
N LEU A 50 -13.21 -2.64 3.85
CA LEU A 50 -13.80 -1.72 4.84
C LEU A 50 -13.35 -2.02 6.27
N ILE A 51 -13.23 -3.29 6.64
CA ILE A 51 -12.72 -3.70 7.97
C ILE A 51 -11.25 -3.32 8.10
N TYR A 52 -10.43 -3.61 7.08
CA TYR A 52 -9.01 -3.27 7.07
C TYR A 52 -8.80 -1.76 7.17
N SER A 53 -9.55 -0.93 6.45
CA SER A 53 -9.47 0.52 6.58
C SER A 53 -9.76 1.00 8.02
N LYS A 54 -10.72 0.39 8.72
CA LYS A 54 -11.02 0.72 10.13
C LYS A 54 -9.91 0.29 11.08
N LEU A 55 -9.39 -0.93 10.90
CA LEU A 55 -8.26 -1.44 11.68
C LEU A 55 -7.01 -0.59 11.46
N HIS A 56 -6.77 -0.17 10.22
CA HIS A 56 -5.63 0.67 9.85
C HIS A 56 -5.65 2.03 10.54
N ARG A 57 -6.81 2.69 10.56
CA ARG A 57 -7.01 3.92 11.35
C ARG A 57 -6.79 3.75 12.85
N ALA A 58 -6.94 2.53 13.37
CA ALA A 58 -6.64 2.20 14.77
C ALA A 58 -5.15 1.84 15.00
N GLY A 59 -4.29 1.97 13.98
CA GLY A 59 -2.87 1.67 14.05
C GLY A 59 -2.51 0.20 13.82
N VAL A 60 -3.46 -0.61 13.32
CA VAL A 60 -3.19 -2.00 12.95
C VAL A 60 -2.68 -2.05 11.51
N THR A 61 -1.66 -2.87 11.25
CA THR A 61 -1.13 -3.05 9.89
C THR A 61 -0.87 -4.52 9.60
N PHE A 62 -0.74 -4.86 8.33
CA PHE A 62 -0.22 -6.16 7.94
C PHE A 62 1.28 -6.18 8.14
N LEU A 63 1.76 -7.23 8.80
CA LEU A 63 3.17 -7.50 8.97
C LEU A 63 3.48 -8.87 8.37
N PRO A 64 4.57 -9.03 7.60
CA PRO A 64 5.12 -10.33 7.32
C PRO A 64 5.34 -11.11 8.63
N ILE A 65 4.80 -12.34 8.70
CA ILE A 65 4.84 -13.17 9.92
C ILE A 65 6.29 -13.37 10.41
N SER A 66 7.22 -13.50 9.48
CA SER A 66 8.68 -13.58 9.70
C SER A 66 9.25 -12.42 10.54
N LEU A 67 8.60 -11.25 10.55
CA LEU A 67 9.01 -10.12 11.39
C LEU A 67 8.49 -10.24 12.82
N LEU A 68 7.41 -10.98 13.07
CA LEU A 68 6.91 -11.23 14.43
C LEU A 68 7.93 -11.98 15.28
N ASP A 69 8.63 -12.95 14.68
CA ASP A 69 9.68 -13.73 15.35
C ASP A 69 10.92 -12.89 15.69
N SER A 70 11.03 -11.70 15.10
CA SER A 70 12.23 -10.86 15.12
C SER A 70 12.08 -9.61 15.97
N CYS A 71 10.88 -9.35 16.51
CA CYS A 71 10.55 -8.17 17.30
C CYS A 71 11.44 -7.96 18.54
N ASN A 72 12.12 -9.01 19.02
CA ASN A 72 12.99 -8.95 20.20
C ASN A 72 14.49 -9.03 19.88
N ASN A 73 14.89 -9.04 18.61
CA ASN A 73 16.28 -9.22 18.20
C ASN A 73 16.87 -7.95 17.56
N SER A 74 18.18 -7.75 17.75
CA SER A 74 18.96 -6.67 17.14
C SER A 74 19.03 -6.74 15.61
N SER A 75 18.53 -7.80 14.99
CA SER A 75 18.49 -8.03 13.53
C SER A 75 17.22 -7.54 12.85
N LEU A 76 16.28 -6.91 13.58
CA LEU A 76 14.98 -6.50 13.04
C LEU A 76 15.10 -5.67 11.74
N SER A 77 16.03 -4.73 11.67
CA SER A 77 16.23 -3.87 10.48
C SER A 77 16.68 -4.64 9.25
N GLU A 78 17.62 -5.59 9.40
CA GLU A 78 18.12 -6.41 8.30
C GLU A 78 17.02 -7.35 7.78
N GLN A 79 16.27 -7.94 8.70
CA GLN A 79 15.18 -8.83 8.38
C GLN A 79 14.00 -8.08 7.73
N ALA A 80 13.66 -6.90 8.24
CA ALA A 80 12.68 -5.99 7.63
C ALA A 80 13.04 -5.68 6.17
N ARG A 81 14.32 -5.38 5.89
CA ARG A 81 14.78 -5.13 4.52
C ARG A 81 14.72 -6.38 3.64
N LEU A 82 15.08 -7.54 4.16
CA LEU A 82 14.97 -8.81 3.42
C LEU A 82 13.52 -9.16 3.09
N GLU A 83 12.61 -9.01 4.04
CA GLU A 83 11.18 -9.22 3.82
C GLU A 83 10.61 -8.18 2.84
N GLY A 84 11.06 -6.93 2.92
CA GLY A 84 10.79 -5.91 1.92
C GLY A 84 11.19 -6.35 0.50
N LYS A 85 12.37 -6.95 0.33
CA LYS A 85 12.80 -7.48 -0.97
C LYS A 85 11.89 -8.57 -1.49
N LYS A 86 11.55 -9.55 -0.65
CA LYS A 86 10.65 -10.65 -1.01
C LYS A 86 9.27 -10.13 -1.40
N LEU A 87 8.73 -9.21 -0.60
CA LEU A 87 7.45 -8.57 -0.85
C LEU A 87 7.47 -7.77 -2.16
N GLY A 88 8.52 -6.98 -2.39
CA GLY A 88 8.68 -6.23 -3.64
C GLY A 88 8.77 -7.14 -4.87
N ALA A 89 9.49 -8.25 -4.78
CA ALA A 89 9.56 -9.24 -5.87
C ALA A 89 8.20 -9.89 -6.15
N LEU A 90 7.43 -10.21 -5.10
CA LEU A 90 6.08 -10.73 -5.21
C LEU A 90 5.14 -9.72 -5.87
N LEU A 91 5.08 -8.48 -5.36
CA LEU A 91 4.23 -7.41 -5.91
C LEU A 91 4.54 -7.15 -7.38
N LYS A 92 5.83 -7.13 -7.74
CA LYS A 92 6.28 -6.99 -9.14
C LYS A 92 5.78 -8.14 -10.01
N SER A 93 5.79 -9.38 -9.50
CA SER A 93 5.27 -10.56 -10.22
C SER A 93 3.75 -10.52 -10.40
N LEU A 94 3.04 -9.82 -9.52
CA LEU A 94 1.60 -9.59 -9.59
C LEU A 94 1.23 -8.41 -10.49
N GLY A 95 2.22 -7.74 -11.12
CA GLY A 95 2.00 -6.60 -12.00
C GLY A 95 1.77 -5.27 -11.27
N VAL A 96 1.97 -5.22 -9.95
CA VAL A 96 1.82 -4.00 -9.15
C VAL A 96 3.00 -3.07 -9.42
N GLY A 97 2.71 -1.80 -9.75
CA GLY A 97 3.74 -0.78 -9.99
C GLY A 97 4.51 -0.42 -8.71
N LEU A 98 5.75 0.08 -8.84
CA LEU A 98 6.55 0.49 -7.67
C LEU A 98 5.81 1.54 -6.82
N GLU A 99 5.24 2.54 -7.48
CA GLU A 99 4.51 3.63 -6.82
C GLU A 99 3.34 3.08 -5.99
N GLU A 100 2.53 2.20 -6.58
CA GLU A 100 1.42 1.53 -5.91
C GLU A 100 1.91 0.63 -4.75
N ALA A 101 2.99 -0.13 -4.96
CA ALA A 101 3.57 -0.99 -3.94
C ALA A 101 4.05 -0.19 -2.71
N LEU A 102 4.66 0.98 -2.93
CA LEU A 102 5.10 1.85 -1.85
C LEU A 102 3.93 2.55 -1.17
N ASP A 103 2.91 2.95 -1.93
CA ASP A 103 1.70 3.55 -1.38
C ASP A 103 1.01 2.60 -0.40
N ILE A 104 0.85 1.31 -0.73
CA ILE A 104 0.24 0.31 0.15
C ILE A 104 0.91 0.25 1.54
N ILE A 105 2.23 0.46 1.60
CA ILE A 105 3.01 0.40 2.85
C ILE A 105 3.05 1.75 3.58
N LEU A 106 3.06 2.85 2.82
CA LEU A 106 3.32 4.18 3.34
C LEU A 106 2.06 4.99 3.65
N GLU A 107 0.87 4.59 3.16
CA GLU A 107 -0.39 5.35 3.16
C GLU A 107 -0.68 6.05 4.50
N ASP A 108 -0.52 5.35 5.64
CA ASP A 108 -0.75 5.91 6.98
C ASP A 108 0.50 5.97 7.87
N SER A 109 1.68 5.69 7.31
CA SER A 109 2.92 5.59 8.08
C SER A 109 3.38 6.93 8.69
N ARG A 110 2.88 8.07 8.18
CA ARG A 110 3.26 9.47 8.54
C ARG A 110 4.76 9.78 8.50
N ILE A 111 5.57 8.85 7.98
CA ILE A 111 7.03 8.99 7.85
C ILE A 111 7.46 9.24 6.41
N ALA A 112 6.53 9.44 5.48
CA ALA A 112 6.84 9.68 4.07
C ALA A 112 6.17 10.96 3.55
N ILE A 113 6.92 11.69 2.73
CA ILE A 113 6.46 12.82 1.93
C ILE A 113 6.56 12.40 0.47
N ARG A 114 5.45 12.52 -0.24
CA ARG A 114 5.38 12.19 -1.67
C ARG A 114 5.66 13.42 -2.52
N GLU A 115 6.59 13.28 -3.45
CA GLU A 115 6.82 14.21 -4.54
C GLU A 115 6.53 13.52 -5.88
N ARG A 116 6.53 14.29 -6.98
CA ARG A 116 6.07 13.81 -8.29
C ARG A 116 6.92 12.67 -8.88
N ASP A 117 8.19 12.61 -8.52
CA ASP A 117 9.22 11.73 -9.09
C ASP A 117 10.00 10.94 -8.03
N LYS A 118 9.68 11.14 -6.75
CA LYS A 118 10.35 10.49 -5.62
C LYS A 118 9.46 10.43 -4.39
N ILE A 119 9.82 9.53 -3.49
CA ILE A 119 9.28 9.45 -2.13
C ILE A 119 10.43 9.76 -1.17
N VAL A 120 10.19 10.70 -0.26
CA VAL A 120 11.12 11.10 0.78
C VAL A 120 10.66 10.51 2.10
N ILE A 121 11.45 9.62 2.68
CA ILE A 121 11.18 8.98 3.97
C ILE A 121 11.96 9.74 5.03
N LEU A 122 11.23 10.26 6.01
CA LEU A 122 11.75 11.03 7.13
C LEU A 122 12.57 10.16 8.08
N PRO A 123 13.43 10.76 8.90
CA PRO A 123 14.20 10.02 9.89
C PRO A 123 13.27 9.29 10.88
N SER A 124 13.51 8.00 11.08
CA SER A 124 12.75 7.19 12.02
C SER A 124 13.03 7.62 13.45
N THR A 125 11.98 7.87 14.22
CA THR A 125 12.08 8.18 15.66
C THR A 125 11.73 6.97 16.54
N ARG A 126 11.15 5.92 15.94
CA ARG A 126 10.71 4.70 16.63
C ARG A 126 11.23 3.44 15.91
N PRO A 127 11.45 2.32 16.64
CA PRO A 127 11.83 1.05 16.03
C PRO A 127 10.85 0.56 14.95
N SER A 128 9.55 0.83 15.13
CA SER A 128 8.53 0.47 14.14
C SER A 128 8.64 1.28 12.84
N GLU A 129 8.94 2.58 12.95
CA GLU A 129 9.18 3.45 11.79
C GLU A 129 10.44 3.00 11.04
N GLU A 130 11.48 2.61 11.78
CA GLU A 130 12.70 2.06 11.20
C GLU A 130 12.45 0.73 10.47
N ALA A 131 11.62 -0.15 11.03
CA ALA A 131 11.23 -1.39 10.35
C ALA A 131 10.46 -1.10 9.05
N VAL A 132 9.49 -0.18 9.08
CA VAL A 132 8.73 0.22 7.87
C VAL A 132 9.66 0.82 6.81
N LYS A 133 10.56 1.72 7.22
CA LYS A 133 11.58 2.30 6.34
C LYS A 133 12.45 1.22 5.68
N ASN A 134 12.93 0.24 6.45
CA ASN A 134 13.74 -0.84 5.92
C ASN A 134 12.95 -1.76 4.96
N ILE A 135 11.66 -2.05 5.24
CA ILE A 135 10.77 -2.76 4.30
C ILE A 135 10.68 -2.00 2.98
N VAL A 136 10.43 -0.68 3.04
CA VAL A 136 10.31 0.17 1.85
C VAL A 136 11.60 0.21 1.04
N GLU A 137 12.76 0.33 1.68
CA GLU A 137 14.07 0.22 1.01
C GLU A 137 14.22 -1.13 0.30
N GLY A 138 13.84 -2.22 0.96
CA GLY A 138 13.85 -3.56 0.37
C GLY A 138 12.93 -3.70 -0.84
N ILE A 139 11.71 -3.16 -0.78
CA ILE A 139 10.78 -3.14 -1.91
C ILE A 139 11.41 -2.36 -3.08
N ALA A 140 11.87 -1.14 -2.83
CA ALA A 140 12.47 -0.28 -3.84
C ALA A 140 13.65 -0.95 -4.56
N GLU A 141 14.52 -1.64 -3.83
CA GLU A 141 15.63 -2.41 -4.38
C GLU A 141 15.17 -3.53 -5.33
N SER A 142 14.09 -4.26 -5.00
CA SER A 142 13.53 -5.31 -5.88
C SER A 142 12.97 -4.78 -7.19
N TYR A 143 12.55 -3.52 -7.22
CA TYR A 143 12.15 -2.82 -8.44
C TYR A 143 13.34 -2.19 -9.18
N GLY A 144 14.56 -2.24 -8.63
CA GLY A 144 15.74 -1.59 -9.20
C GLY A 144 15.65 -0.06 -9.15
N ALA A 145 14.93 0.48 -8.17
CA ALA A 145 14.85 1.91 -7.90
C ALA A 145 16.16 2.39 -7.25
N GLU A 146 16.48 3.65 -7.49
CA GLU A 146 17.61 4.30 -6.83
C GLU A 146 17.18 4.75 -5.43
N VAL A 147 17.89 4.26 -4.42
CA VAL A 147 17.67 4.59 -3.01
C VAL A 147 18.88 5.35 -2.49
N THR A 148 18.69 6.61 -2.12
CA THR A 148 19.74 7.49 -1.59
C THR A 148 19.51 7.75 -0.11
N LYS A 149 20.57 7.68 0.70
CA LYS A 149 20.54 8.02 2.13
C LYS A 149 21.30 9.32 2.35
N GLU A 150 20.69 10.28 3.03
CA GLU A 150 21.33 11.54 3.40
C GLU A 150 21.75 11.55 4.87
N ASP A 151 22.69 12.43 5.23
CA ASP A 151 23.35 12.48 6.54
C ASP A 151 22.40 12.64 7.74
N ALA A 152 21.19 13.18 7.51
CA ALA A 152 20.16 13.35 8.53
C ALA A 152 19.29 12.09 8.76
N GLY A 153 19.62 10.95 8.13
CA GLY A 153 18.80 9.74 8.20
C GLY A 153 17.56 9.79 7.30
N ILE A 154 17.52 10.72 6.35
CA ILE A 154 16.50 10.80 5.30
C ILE A 154 16.81 9.75 4.23
N THR A 155 15.80 9.01 3.79
CA THR A 155 15.92 8.09 2.65
C THR A 155 15.07 8.60 1.49
N ILE A 156 15.66 8.71 0.30
CA ILE A 156 14.97 9.14 -0.92
C ILE A 156 14.89 7.94 -1.87
N VAL A 157 13.67 7.61 -2.32
CA VAL A 157 13.42 6.59 -3.32
C VAL A 157 12.96 7.26 -4.62
N LYS A 158 13.73 7.13 -5.71
CA LYS A 158 13.32 7.66 -7.02
C LYS A 158 12.30 6.74 -7.69
N LEU A 159 11.18 7.30 -8.12
CA LEU A 159 10.15 6.60 -8.88
C LEU A 159 10.54 6.65 -10.37
N LYS A 160 11.04 5.52 -10.90
CA LYS A 160 11.29 5.41 -12.35
C LYS A 160 9.95 5.42 -13.09
N ARG A 161 9.81 6.31 -14.07
CA ARG A 161 8.74 6.27 -15.07
C ARG A 161 9.14 5.39 -16.24
#